data_AF-A0A968WTY8-F1
#
_entry.id   AF-A0A968WTY8-F1
#
_cell.length_a   1.000
_cell.length_b   1.000
_cell.length_c   1.000
_cell.angle_alpha   90.00
_cell.angle_beta   90.00
_cell.angle_gamma   90.00
#
_symmetry.space_group_name_H-M   'P 1'
#
loop_
_entity.id
_entity.type
_entity.pdbx_description
1 polymer ?
#
loop_
_entity_poly.entity_id
_entity_poly.type
_entity_poly.pdbx_seq_one_letter_code
_entity_poly.pdbx_strand_id
1 'polypeptide(L)'
;MKKWILCAVLAIITGGCWISFLSKGSQMDRLTKEVTELKEGILEADDPDARISELMKQKNGLEAERTFSGILLTFFSAGLIGIVLVSYVIPAMAEKVSHSVYDSGEMMEKDVMHDARSLVAQGNYEGAIQAYKAAAEKEPLNRMPWVEIAKIQKDHLHDPDAAVATIYHALESQEWQVSDAAYFLFRLAELFDEVKGDRAAAIEIMNQVIRDFPDTRHSANATHKLREWSMGLTHSAGNQLSLAAEKERLAREEAEFLAKMKGENS
;
A
#
# COMPACT_ATOMS: atom_id res chain seq x y z
N MET A 1 5.16 24.42 24.34
CA MET A 1 5.64 25.43 25.33
C MET A 1 5.29 25.09 26.78
N LYS A 2 4.02 24.82 27.15
CA LYS A 2 3.63 24.57 28.56
C LYS A 2 4.36 23.40 29.25
N LYS A 3 4.64 22.29 28.54
CA LYS A 3 5.34 21.11 29.07
C LYS A 3 6.81 21.39 29.44
N TRP A 4 7.49 22.21 28.64
CA TRP A 4 8.89 22.60 28.89
C TRP A 4 9.04 23.51 30.10
N ILE A 5 8.08 24.43 30.29
CA ILE A 5 8.04 25.30 31.48
C ILE A 5 7.85 24.46 32.74
N LEU A 6 6.94 23.46 32.70
CA LEU A 6 6.72 22.57 33.84
C LEU A 6 7.99 21.76 34.20
N CYS A 7 8.66 21.16 33.22
CA CYS A 7 9.91 20.44 33.47
C CYS A 7 11.02 21.35 34.00
N ALA A 8 11.14 22.58 33.48
CA ALA A 8 12.13 23.54 33.96
C ALA A 8 11.88 23.94 35.42
N VAL A 9 10.62 24.23 35.78
CA VAL A 9 10.24 24.54 37.16
C VAL A 9 10.52 23.36 38.10
N LEU A 10 10.16 22.14 37.70
CA LEU A 10 10.45 20.95 38.50
C LEU A 10 11.95 20.69 38.66
N ALA A 11 12.75 20.92 37.62
CA ALA A 11 14.21 20.78 37.68
C ALA A 11 14.81 21.80 38.66
N ILE A 12 14.35 23.05 38.64
CA ILE A 12 14.78 24.09 39.57
C ILE A 12 14.42 23.73 41.01
N ILE A 13 13.19 23.28 41.26
CA ILE A 13 12.74 22.86 42.61
C ILE A 13 13.56 21.67 43.11
N THR A 14 13.76 20.65 42.27
CA THR A 14 14.56 19.47 42.61
C THR A 14 16.00 19.86 42.92
N GLY A 15 16.60 20.75 42.13
CA GLY A 15 17.94 21.28 42.37
C GLY A 15 18.04 22.05 43.69
N GLY A 16 17.05 22.89 44.01
CA GLY A 16 16.96 23.59 45.30
C GLY A 16 16.87 22.63 46.48
N CYS A 17 16.05 21.58 46.38
CA CYS A 17 15.96 20.53 47.39
C CYS A 17 17.30 19.77 47.55
N TRP A 18 17.99 19.48 46.44
CA TRP A 18 19.29 18.80 46.46
C TRP A 18 20.35 19.65 47.18
N ILE A 19 20.44 20.95 46.85
CA ILE A 19 21.37 21.89 47.51
C ILE A 19 21.05 22.01 49.00
N SER A 20 19.77 22.15 49.37
CA SER A 20 19.37 22.23 50.78
C SER A 20 19.66 20.95 51.56
N PHE A 21 19.57 19.78 50.93
CA PHE A 21 19.88 18.51 51.58
C PHE A 21 21.39 18.36 51.84
N LEU A 22 22.22 18.73 50.86
CA LEU A 22 23.68 18.70 50.99
C LEU A 22 24.19 19.71 52.01
N SER A 23 23.68 20.96 51.98
CA SER A 23 24.12 22.00 52.89
C SER A 23 23.82 21.64 54.35
N LYS A 24 22.61 21.13 54.65
CA LYS A 24 22.23 20.65 55.98
C LYS A 24 23.08 19.46 56.42
N GLY A 25 23.43 18.56 55.51
CA GLY A 25 24.37 17.48 55.79
C GLY A 25 25.73 17.99 56.26
N SER A 26 26.31 18.95 55.53
CA SER A 26 27.60 19.54 55.90
C SER A 26 27.58 20.28 57.25
N GLN A 27 26.45 20.90 57.62
CA GLN A 27 26.29 21.57 58.92
C GLN A 27 26.22 20.55 60.06
N MET A 28 25.50 19.43 59.87
CA MET A 28 25.45 18.34 60.84
C MET A 28 26.82 17.71 61.07
N ASP A 29 27.64 17.59 60.02
CA ASP A 29 29.01 17.05 60.13
C ASP A 29 29.91 17.97 60.98
N ARG A 30 29.78 19.29 60.80
CA ARG A 30 30.49 20.28 61.64
C ARG A 30 30.07 20.21 63.10
N LEU A 31 28.77 20.15 63.36
CA LEU A 31 28.22 19.99 64.71
C LEU A 31 28.69 18.68 65.37
N THR A 32 28.74 17.60 64.60
CA THR A 32 29.22 16.30 65.09
C THR A 32 30.70 16.38 65.44
N LYS A 33 31.50 17.07 64.61
CA LYS A 33 32.93 17.28 64.88
C LYS A 33 33.16 18.12 66.14
N GLU A 34 32.42 19.23 66.32
CA GLU A 34 32.52 20.08 67.53
C GLU A 34 32.12 19.30 68.80
N VAL A 35 31.09 18.46 68.73
CA VAL A 35 30.71 17.57 69.85
C VAL A 35 31.81 16.56 70.17
N THR A 36 32.45 15.96 69.17
CA THR A 36 33.54 15.01 69.38
C THR A 36 34.76 15.68 69.99
N GLU A 37 35.16 16.85 69.48
CA GLU A 37 36.32 17.60 69.98
C GLU A 37 36.12 18.09 71.44
N LEU A 38 34.89 18.47 71.81
CA LEU A 38 34.54 18.80 73.20
C LEU A 38 34.60 17.56 74.13
N LYS A 39 34.14 16.40 73.66
CA LYS A 39 34.19 15.14 74.44
C LYS A 39 35.61 14.61 74.65
N GLU A 40 36.47 14.82 73.66
CA GLU A 40 37.88 14.41 73.71
C GLU A 40 38.76 15.41 74.48
N GLY A 41 38.20 16.53 74.95
CA GLY A 41 38.93 17.57 75.69
C GLY A 41 39.88 18.39 74.83
N ILE A 42 39.71 18.34 73.50
CA ILE A 42 40.52 19.10 72.52
C ILE A 42 40.07 20.57 72.48
N LEU A 43 38.78 20.81 72.73
CA LEU A 43 38.14 22.13 72.74
C LEU A 43 37.81 22.49 74.19
N GLU A 44 38.35 23.61 74.69
CA GLU A 44 38.07 24.09 76.04
C GLU A 44 36.77 24.91 76.07
N ALA A 45 35.86 24.56 76.96
CA ALA A 45 34.61 25.27 77.21
C ALA A 45 34.38 25.37 78.73
N ASP A 46 33.76 26.47 79.17
CA ASP A 46 33.50 26.76 80.59
C ASP A 46 32.54 25.72 81.23
N ASP A 47 31.54 25.28 80.45
CA ASP A 47 30.66 24.14 80.78
C ASP A 47 30.51 23.25 79.52
N PRO A 48 31.37 22.21 79.40
CA PRO A 48 31.38 21.35 78.22
C PRO A 48 30.10 20.53 78.10
N ASP A 49 29.48 20.11 79.21
CA ASP A 49 28.26 19.30 79.20
C ASP A 49 27.04 20.11 78.73
N ALA A 50 26.89 21.36 79.21
CA ALA A 50 25.84 22.25 78.73
C ALA A 50 26.03 22.59 77.24
N ARG A 51 27.28 22.81 76.80
CA ARG A 51 27.59 23.08 75.39
C ARG A 51 27.27 21.89 74.49
N ILE A 52 27.66 20.67 74.90
CA ILE A 52 27.35 19.43 74.19
C ILE A 52 25.84 19.24 74.06
N SER A 53 25.07 19.50 75.12
CA SER A 53 23.60 19.39 75.11
C SER A 53 22.96 20.36 74.11
N GLU A 54 23.42 21.61 74.06
CA GLU A 54 22.93 22.61 73.11
C GLU A 54 23.28 22.23 71.65
N LEU A 55 24.50 21.77 71.38
CA LEU A 55 24.90 21.30 70.04
C LEU A 55 24.09 20.08 69.59
N MET A 56 23.78 19.14 70.50
CA MET A 56 22.91 18.01 70.18
C MET A 56 21.48 18.46 69.86
N LYS A 57 20.94 19.44 70.58
CA LYS A 57 19.62 20.00 70.28
C LYS A 57 19.57 20.66 68.90
N GLN A 58 20.60 21.43 68.54
CA GLN A 58 20.74 22.03 67.21
C GLN A 58 20.88 20.97 66.12
N LYS A 59 21.69 19.93 66.37
CA LYS A 59 21.85 18.80 65.45
C LYS A 59 20.53 18.07 65.21
N ASN A 60 19.74 17.79 66.24
CA ASN A 60 18.45 17.12 66.11
C ASN A 60 17.44 17.96 65.31
N GLY A 61 17.44 19.28 65.48
CA GLY A 61 16.63 20.20 64.67
C GLY A 61 17.02 20.16 63.20
N LEU A 62 18.32 20.22 62.90
CA LEU A 62 18.86 20.10 61.55
C LEU A 62 18.59 18.72 60.92
N GLU A 63 18.61 17.65 61.71
CA GLU A 63 18.29 16.30 61.26
C GLU A 63 16.84 16.18 60.82
N ALA A 64 15.89 16.74 61.58
CA ALA A 64 14.49 16.78 61.20
C ALA A 64 14.28 17.56 59.88
N GLU A 65 14.92 18.72 59.75
CA GLU A 65 14.86 19.52 58.52
C GLU A 65 15.50 18.83 57.31
N ARG A 66 16.61 18.12 57.51
CA ARG A 66 17.29 17.35 56.46
C ARG A 66 16.42 16.18 56.02
N THR A 67 15.79 15.48 56.97
CA THR A 67 14.87 14.37 56.68
C THR A 67 13.69 14.84 55.85
N PHE A 68 13.06 15.96 56.23
CA PHE A 68 11.99 16.57 55.45
C PHE A 68 12.45 16.94 54.03
N SER A 69 13.64 17.55 53.91
CA SER A 69 14.24 17.91 52.61
C SER A 69 14.51 16.67 51.75
N GLY A 70 14.93 15.56 52.35
CA GLY A 70 15.17 14.28 51.67
C GLY A 70 13.88 13.63 51.15
N ILE A 71 12.79 13.70 51.91
CA ILE A 71 11.47 13.23 51.47
C ILE A 71 11.01 14.03 50.25
N LEU A 72 11.07 15.36 50.31
CA LEU A 72 10.72 16.23 49.18
C LEU A 72 11.58 15.94 47.95
N LEU A 73 12.89 15.76 48.14
CA LEU A 73 13.82 15.44 47.07
C LEU A 73 13.43 14.13 46.36
N THR A 74 13.01 13.12 47.12
CA THR A 74 12.56 11.84 46.57
C THR A 74 11.30 12.01 45.72
N PHE A 75 10.30 12.75 46.20
CA PHE A 75 9.08 13.00 45.43
C PHE A 75 9.32 13.80 44.15
N PHE A 76 10.11 14.88 44.23
CA PHE A 76 10.36 15.72 43.06
C PHE A 76 11.26 15.03 42.02
N SER A 77 12.27 14.28 42.46
CA SER A 77 13.10 13.48 41.54
C SER A 77 12.30 12.38 40.85
N ALA A 78 11.48 11.63 41.59
CA ALA A 78 10.60 10.61 41.01
C ALA A 78 9.60 11.23 40.03
N GLY A 79 9.00 12.37 40.37
CA GLY A 79 8.09 13.10 39.50
C GLY A 79 8.75 13.59 38.21
N LEU A 80 9.96 14.15 38.31
CA LEU A 80 10.71 14.61 37.14
C LEU A 80 11.06 13.44 36.21
N ILE A 81 11.58 12.34 36.76
CA ILE A 81 11.91 11.13 35.99
C ILE A 81 10.65 10.57 35.32
N GLY A 82 9.55 10.46 36.05
CA GLY A 82 8.28 9.94 35.52
C GLY A 82 7.75 10.77 34.36
N ILE A 83 7.75 12.10 34.49
CA ILE A 83 7.30 13.00 33.41
C ILE A 83 8.19 12.88 32.17
N VAL A 84 9.51 12.82 32.36
CA VAL A 84 10.45 12.67 31.24
C VAL A 84 10.26 11.33 30.54
N LEU A 85 10.10 10.25 31.31
CA LEU A 85 9.92 8.91 30.78
C LEU A 85 8.63 8.80 29.95
N VAL A 86 7.50 9.28 30.48
CA VAL A 86 6.20 9.23 29.79
C VAL A 86 6.14 10.19 28.60
N SER A 87 6.74 11.38 28.70
CA SER A 87 6.60 12.41 27.67
C SER A 87 7.60 12.28 26.53
N TYR A 88 8.75 11.63 26.75
CA TYR A 88 9.84 11.58 25.77
C TYR A 88 10.35 10.18 25.51
N VAL A 89 10.61 9.37 26.55
CA VAL A 89 11.23 8.04 26.37
C VAL A 89 10.24 7.06 25.76
N ILE A 90 9.03 6.96 26.33
CA ILE A 90 7.99 6.06 25.80
C ILE A 90 7.62 6.44 24.36
N PRO A 91 7.31 7.70 24.02
CA PRO A 91 7.03 8.08 22.63
C PRO A 91 8.19 7.79 21.68
N ALA A 92 9.43 8.10 22.05
CA ALA A 92 10.59 7.81 21.19
C ALA A 92 10.82 6.31 20.97
N MET A 93 10.55 5.47 21.98
CA MET A 93 10.59 4.01 21.82
C MET A 93 9.40 3.50 20.99
N ALA A 94 8.20 4.06 21.19
CA ALA A 94 7.02 3.72 20.40
C ALA A 94 7.21 4.09 18.93
N GLU A 95 7.80 5.24 18.62
CA GLU A 95 8.18 5.61 17.25
C GLU A 95 9.19 4.61 16.66
N LYS A 96 10.24 4.22 17.40
CA LYS A 96 11.23 3.24 16.92
C LYS A 96 10.62 1.84 16.68
N VAL A 97 9.77 1.37 17.60
CA VAL A 97 9.08 0.08 17.44
C VAL A 97 8.05 0.17 16.32
N SER A 98 7.30 1.26 16.24
CA SER A 98 6.34 1.52 15.17
C SER A 98 7.04 1.53 13.81
N HIS A 99 8.15 2.24 13.65
CA HIS A 99 8.95 2.19 12.43
C HIS A 99 9.46 0.76 12.17
N SER A 100 10.00 0.05 13.16
CA SER A 100 10.44 -1.34 12.92
C SER A 100 9.33 -2.30 12.50
N VAL A 101 8.08 -2.09 12.93
CA VAL A 101 6.94 -2.97 12.62
C VAL A 101 6.20 -2.55 11.36
N TYR A 102 6.04 -1.25 11.11
CA TYR A 102 5.41 -0.72 9.90
C TYR A 102 6.35 -0.69 8.69
N ASP A 103 7.62 -0.31 8.88
CA ASP A 103 8.63 -0.22 7.80
C ASP A 103 9.13 -1.62 7.37
N SER A 104 8.93 -2.65 8.21
CA SER A 104 9.11 -4.06 7.81
C SER A 104 7.92 -4.62 7.01
N GLY A 105 6.83 -3.86 6.85
CA GLY A 105 5.66 -4.23 6.06
C GLY A 105 5.59 -3.57 4.69
N GLU A 106 6.48 -2.62 4.38
CA GLU A 106 6.48 -1.83 3.13
C GLU A 106 7.79 -1.95 2.34
N MET A 107 8.39 -3.14 2.32
CA MET A 107 8.87 -3.63 1.03
C MET A 107 7.61 -4.08 0.28
N MET A 108 6.80 -3.13 -0.20
CA MET A 108 5.92 -3.43 -1.33
C MET A 108 6.87 -4.04 -2.36
N GLU A 109 6.71 -5.32 -2.67
CA GLU A 109 7.19 -5.89 -3.91
C GLU A 109 6.72 -4.91 -4.98
N LYS A 110 7.64 -4.07 -5.47
CA LYS A 110 7.29 -2.88 -6.22
C LYS A 110 6.67 -3.41 -7.49
N ASP A 111 5.33 -3.45 -7.52
CA ASP A 111 4.55 -3.96 -8.64
C ASP A 111 5.23 -3.47 -9.91
N VAL A 112 5.78 -4.40 -10.68
CA VAL A 112 6.68 -4.07 -11.80
C VAL A 112 5.98 -3.21 -12.85
N MET A 113 4.65 -3.15 -12.82
CA MET A 113 3.78 -2.36 -13.68
C MET A 113 3.33 -1.02 -13.07
N HIS A 114 3.74 -0.65 -11.85
CA HIS A 114 3.28 0.59 -11.19
C HIS A 114 3.56 1.84 -12.05
N ASP A 115 4.78 1.97 -12.54
CA ASP A 115 5.20 3.11 -13.38
C ASP A 115 4.39 3.15 -14.69
N ALA A 116 4.13 1.98 -15.29
CA ALA A 116 3.34 1.86 -16.50
C ALA A 116 1.88 2.30 -16.29
N ARG A 117 1.25 1.84 -15.19
CA ARG A 117 -0.13 2.24 -14.84
C ARG A 117 -0.25 3.74 -14.54
N SER A 118 0.77 4.32 -13.91
CA SER A 118 0.84 5.77 -13.68
C SER A 118 0.86 6.54 -15.00
N LEU A 119 1.63 6.07 -15.98
CA LEU A 119 1.68 6.69 -17.32
C LEU A 119 0.36 6.54 -18.08
N VAL A 120 -0.33 5.40 -17.97
CA VAL A 120 -1.69 5.23 -18.51
C VAL A 120 -2.65 6.25 -17.90
N ALA A 121 -2.62 6.43 -16.58
CA ALA A 121 -3.49 7.39 -15.88
C ALA A 121 -3.22 8.85 -16.28
N GLN A 122 -1.98 9.16 -16.69
CA GLN A 122 -1.59 10.47 -17.21
C GLN A 122 -1.93 10.66 -18.70
N GLY A 123 -2.45 9.63 -19.37
CA GLY A 123 -2.70 9.64 -20.81
C GLY A 123 -1.43 9.54 -21.67
N ASN A 124 -0.27 9.24 -21.06
CA ASN A 124 0.97 9.02 -21.78
C ASN A 124 1.06 7.55 -22.21
N TYR A 125 0.32 7.20 -23.25
CA TYR A 125 0.15 5.82 -23.71
C TYR A 125 1.44 5.24 -24.31
N GLU A 126 2.18 6.03 -25.08
CA GLU A 126 3.46 5.61 -25.67
C GLU A 126 4.50 5.36 -24.58
N GLY A 127 4.56 6.24 -23.57
CA GLY A 127 5.40 6.04 -22.39
C GLY A 127 4.99 4.81 -21.58
N ALA A 128 3.68 4.59 -21.40
CA ALA A 128 3.16 3.42 -20.70
C ALA A 128 3.55 2.11 -21.41
N ILE A 129 3.49 2.06 -22.75
CA ILE A 129 3.90 0.88 -23.53
C ILE A 129 5.38 0.55 -23.27
N GLN A 130 6.26 1.54 -23.23
CA GLN A 130 7.68 1.30 -22.92
C GLN A 130 7.88 0.79 -21.50
N ALA A 131 7.15 1.36 -20.53
CA ALA A 131 7.21 0.90 -19.15
C ALA A 131 6.67 -0.53 -18.97
N TYR A 132 5.61 -0.91 -19.70
CA TYR A 132 5.11 -2.29 -19.73
C TYR A 132 6.12 -3.27 -20.37
N LYS A 133 6.81 -2.87 -21.44
CA LYS A 133 7.89 -3.70 -22.01
C LYS A 133 9.01 -3.94 -21.00
N ALA A 134 9.44 -2.90 -20.29
CA ALA A 134 10.42 -3.03 -19.21
C ALA A 134 9.90 -3.90 -18.04
N ALA A 135 8.60 -3.89 -17.76
CA ALA A 135 7.99 -4.79 -16.78
C ALA A 135 8.02 -6.25 -17.25
N ALA A 136 7.77 -6.51 -18.54
CA ALA A 136 7.88 -7.84 -19.14
C ALA A 136 9.32 -8.38 -19.12
N GLU A 137 10.34 -7.52 -19.26
CA GLU A 137 11.74 -7.95 -19.12
C GLU A 137 12.09 -8.38 -17.69
N LYS A 138 11.50 -7.73 -16.68
CA LYS A 138 11.72 -8.06 -15.26
C LYS A 138 11.01 -9.34 -14.85
N GLU A 139 9.81 -9.55 -15.37
CA GLU A 139 9.00 -10.75 -15.13
C GLU A 139 8.55 -11.35 -16.46
N PRO A 140 9.41 -12.13 -17.15
CA PRO A 140 9.12 -12.65 -18.48
C PRO A 140 7.80 -13.43 -18.54
N LEU A 141 7.57 -14.31 -17.57
CA LEU A 141 6.36 -15.15 -17.49
C LEU A 141 5.11 -14.42 -16.99
N ASN A 142 5.17 -13.10 -16.75
CA ASN A 142 3.99 -12.32 -16.45
C ASN A 142 3.29 -11.90 -17.75
N ARG A 143 2.09 -12.45 -18.01
CA ARG A 143 1.33 -12.10 -19.22
C ARG A 143 0.78 -10.67 -19.21
N MET A 144 0.58 -10.07 -18.02
CA MET A 144 -0.19 -8.83 -17.87
C MET A 144 0.38 -7.65 -18.65
N PRO A 145 1.70 -7.39 -18.69
CA PRO A 145 2.24 -6.28 -19.46
C PRO A 145 1.88 -6.34 -20.95
N TRP A 146 1.93 -7.52 -21.57
CA TRP A 146 1.57 -7.70 -22.98
C TRP A 146 0.09 -7.48 -23.24
N VAL A 147 -0.77 -7.93 -22.31
CA VAL A 147 -2.22 -7.72 -22.38
C VAL A 147 -2.57 -6.23 -22.28
N GLU A 148 -1.93 -5.50 -21.36
CA GLU A 148 -2.16 -4.07 -21.20
C GLU A 148 -1.62 -3.25 -22.38
N ILE A 149 -0.46 -3.61 -22.96
CA ILE A 149 0.03 -2.98 -24.19
C ILE A 149 -0.98 -3.12 -25.33
N ALA A 150 -1.46 -4.35 -25.58
CA ALA A 150 -2.43 -4.61 -26.65
C ALA A 150 -3.76 -3.87 -26.39
N LYS A 151 -4.17 -3.76 -25.13
CA LYS A 151 -5.35 -2.98 -24.73
C LYS A 151 -5.15 -1.49 -25.02
N ILE A 152 -4.01 -0.92 -24.66
CA ILE A 152 -3.70 0.50 -24.96
C ILE A 152 -3.70 0.76 -26.46
N GLN A 153 -3.05 -0.09 -27.23
CA GLN A 153 -3.01 0.04 -28.69
C GLN A 153 -4.41 0.00 -29.30
N LYS A 154 -5.27 -0.92 -28.84
CA LYS A 154 -6.65 -1.07 -29.31
C LYS A 154 -7.56 0.09 -28.87
N ASP A 155 -7.61 0.37 -27.56
CA ASP A 155 -8.62 1.24 -26.95
C ASP A 155 -8.23 2.73 -26.98
N HIS A 156 -6.94 3.05 -26.88
CA HIS A 156 -6.45 4.43 -26.75
C HIS A 156 -5.75 4.95 -27.99
N LEU A 157 -4.98 4.10 -28.69
CA LEU A 157 -4.30 4.49 -29.92
C LEU A 157 -5.09 4.15 -31.18
N HIS A 158 -6.18 3.39 -31.04
CA HIS A 158 -7.02 2.91 -32.15
C HIS A 158 -6.22 2.19 -33.25
N ASP A 159 -5.17 1.47 -32.85
CA ASP A 159 -4.29 0.70 -33.72
C ASP A 159 -4.44 -0.81 -33.39
N PRO A 160 -5.46 -1.48 -33.97
CA PRO A 160 -5.67 -2.90 -33.75
C PRO A 160 -4.58 -3.77 -34.39
N ASP A 161 -3.89 -3.28 -35.42
CA ASP A 161 -2.80 -4.03 -36.06
C ASP A 161 -1.57 -4.11 -35.14
N ALA A 162 -1.24 -3.00 -34.46
CA ALA A 162 -0.22 -3.02 -33.41
C ALA A 162 -0.60 -3.91 -32.23
N ALA A 163 -1.88 -3.92 -31.83
CA ALA A 163 -2.38 -4.82 -30.79
C ALA A 163 -2.19 -6.30 -31.17
N VAL A 164 -2.57 -6.67 -32.39
CA VAL A 164 -2.36 -8.01 -32.95
C VAL A 164 -0.87 -8.38 -32.97
N ALA A 165 -0.02 -7.50 -33.49
CA ALA A 165 1.43 -7.72 -33.54
C ALA A 165 2.04 -7.92 -32.16
N THR A 166 1.57 -7.18 -31.15
CA THR A 166 2.03 -7.33 -29.76
C THR A 166 1.68 -8.69 -29.18
N ILE A 167 0.46 -9.17 -29.40
CA ILE A 167 0.03 -10.48 -28.90
C ILE A 167 0.80 -11.62 -29.60
N TYR A 168 1.01 -11.52 -30.92
CA TYR A 168 1.87 -12.48 -31.64
C TYR A 168 3.30 -12.47 -31.11
N HIS A 169 3.90 -11.28 -30.95
CA HIS A 169 5.23 -11.16 -30.38
C HIS A 169 5.32 -11.80 -28.99
N ALA A 170 4.34 -11.56 -28.12
CA ALA A 170 4.31 -12.17 -26.80
C ALA A 170 4.28 -13.71 -26.89
N LEU A 171 3.39 -14.26 -27.72
CA LEU A 171 3.27 -15.70 -27.98
C LEU A 171 4.57 -16.33 -28.52
N GLU A 172 5.30 -15.62 -29.37
CA GLU A 172 6.54 -16.10 -29.99
C GLU A 172 7.79 -15.88 -29.13
N SER A 173 7.76 -14.90 -28.22
CA SER A 173 8.96 -14.50 -27.46
C SER A 173 9.41 -15.52 -26.43
N GLN A 174 8.52 -16.42 -25.98
CA GLN A 174 8.81 -17.39 -24.93
C GLN A 174 7.75 -18.50 -24.86
N GLU A 175 8.10 -19.57 -24.15
CA GLU A 175 7.14 -20.63 -23.81
C GLU A 175 6.24 -20.22 -22.65
N TRP A 176 4.93 -20.20 -22.92
CA TRP A 176 3.91 -19.84 -21.94
C TRP A 176 3.30 -21.08 -21.30
N GLN A 177 2.80 -20.91 -20.07
CA GLN A 177 1.87 -21.89 -19.51
C GLN A 177 0.62 -21.97 -20.39
N VAL A 178 0.05 -23.17 -20.48
CA VAL A 178 -1.14 -23.45 -21.33
C VAL A 178 -2.26 -22.43 -21.11
N SER A 179 -2.50 -22.03 -19.85
CA SER A 179 -3.53 -21.03 -19.52
C SER A 179 -3.24 -19.65 -20.10
N ASP A 180 -1.98 -19.22 -20.10
CA ASP A 180 -1.57 -17.90 -20.57
C ASP A 180 -1.51 -17.88 -22.11
N ALA A 181 -0.98 -18.95 -22.72
CA ALA A 181 -0.99 -19.12 -24.17
C ALA A 181 -2.43 -19.11 -24.72
N ALA A 182 -3.32 -19.89 -24.10
CA ALA A 182 -4.74 -19.89 -24.45
C ALA A 182 -5.35 -18.49 -24.27
N TYR A 183 -5.05 -17.79 -23.16
CA TYR A 183 -5.53 -16.42 -22.93
C TYR A 183 -5.14 -15.47 -24.07
N PHE A 184 -3.89 -15.52 -24.52
CA PHE A 184 -3.43 -14.72 -25.66
C PHE A 184 -4.17 -15.06 -26.95
N LEU A 185 -4.37 -16.34 -27.26
CA LEU A 185 -5.12 -16.76 -28.45
C LEU A 185 -6.59 -16.31 -28.39
N PHE A 186 -7.24 -16.39 -27.23
CA PHE A 186 -8.60 -15.84 -27.08
C PHE A 186 -8.63 -14.33 -27.33
N ARG A 187 -7.66 -13.58 -26.80
CA ARG A 187 -7.58 -12.14 -27.03
C ARG A 187 -7.32 -11.79 -28.49
N LEU A 188 -6.50 -12.60 -29.16
CA LEU A 188 -6.23 -12.46 -30.58
C LEU A 188 -7.50 -12.71 -31.42
N ALA A 189 -8.25 -13.76 -31.11
CA ALA A 189 -9.51 -14.05 -31.78
C ALA A 189 -10.55 -12.95 -31.58
N GLU A 190 -10.64 -12.37 -30.37
CA GLU A 190 -11.49 -11.19 -30.10
C GLU A 190 -11.08 -9.97 -30.95
N LEU A 191 -9.77 -9.69 -31.07
CA LEU A 191 -9.28 -8.60 -31.92
C LEU A 191 -9.69 -8.80 -33.38
N PHE A 192 -9.59 -10.04 -33.90
CA PHE A 192 -10.01 -10.35 -35.25
C PHE A 192 -11.53 -10.26 -35.45
N ASP A 193 -12.33 -10.84 -34.54
CA ASP A 193 -13.79 -10.85 -34.66
C ASP A 193 -14.42 -9.46 -34.44
N GLU A 194 -14.10 -8.81 -33.33
CA GLU A 194 -14.82 -7.62 -32.86
C GLU A 194 -14.26 -6.32 -33.43
N VAL A 195 -12.95 -6.25 -33.67
CA VAL A 195 -12.30 -5.01 -34.08
C VAL A 195 -12.02 -5.00 -35.57
N LYS A 196 -11.45 -6.09 -36.10
CA LYS A 196 -11.13 -6.19 -37.53
C LYS A 196 -12.29 -6.70 -38.39
N GLY A 197 -13.34 -7.25 -37.77
CA GLY A 197 -14.48 -7.83 -38.47
C GLY A 197 -14.13 -9.10 -39.26
N ASP A 198 -12.95 -9.69 -39.01
CA ASP A 198 -12.46 -10.91 -39.65
C ASP A 198 -12.78 -12.13 -38.79
N ARG A 199 -14.06 -12.50 -38.81
CA ARG A 199 -14.55 -13.69 -38.11
C ARG A 199 -13.89 -14.99 -38.61
N ALA A 200 -13.45 -15.03 -39.86
CA ALA A 200 -12.79 -16.22 -40.41
C ALA A 200 -11.45 -16.46 -39.71
N ALA A 201 -10.64 -15.41 -39.54
CA ALA A 201 -9.40 -15.49 -38.78
C ALA A 201 -9.66 -15.86 -37.30
N ALA A 202 -10.69 -15.27 -36.67
CA ALA A 202 -11.07 -15.60 -35.31
C ALA A 202 -11.48 -17.08 -35.13
N ILE A 203 -12.21 -17.64 -36.10
CA ILE A 203 -12.58 -19.07 -36.11
C ILE A 203 -11.33 -19.95 -36.21
N GLU A 204 -10.36 -19.61 -37.06
CA GLU A 204 -9.14 -20.40 -37.19
C GLU A 204 -8.34 -20.42 -35.88
N ILE A 205 -8.24 -19.27 -35.19
CA ILE A 205 -7.57 -19.18 -33.89
C ILE A 205 -8.30 -20.03 -32.83
N MET A 206 -9.64 -20.01 -32.81
CA MET A 206 -10.40 -20.88 -31.87
C MET A 206 -10.22 -22.37 -32.18
N ASN A 207 -10.14 -22.75 -33.46
CA ASN A 207 -9.81 -24.11 -33.85
C ASN A 207 -8.38 -24.48 -33.45
N GLN A 208 -7.43 -23.55 -33.52
CA GLN A 208 -6.07 -23.75 -33.01
C GLN A 208 -6.09 -24.04 -31.50
N VAL A 209 -6.82 -23.27 -30.69
CA VAL A 209 -6.96 -23.53 -29.24
C VAL A 209 -7.46 -24.96 -28.96
N ILE A 210 -8.39 -25.47 -29.78
CA ILE A 210 -8.91 -26.84 -29.64
C ILE A 210 -7.84 -27.88 -29.98
N ARG A 211 -7.07 -27.66 -31.05
CA ARG A 211 -6.02 -28.58 -31.50
C ARG A 211 -4.82 -28.60 -30.56
N ASP A 212 -4.38 -27.43 -30.10
CA ASP A 212 -3.15 -27.26 -29.35
C ASP A 212 -3.34 -27.57 -27.85
N PHE A 213 -4.56 -27.39 -27.33
CA PHE A 213 -4.90 -27.62 -25.92
C PHE A 213 -6.10 -28.57 -25.74
N PRO A 214 -6.02 -29.82 -26.25
CA PRO A 214 -7.11 -30.79 -26.15
C PRO A 214 -7.43 -31.11 -24.68
N ASP A 215 -8.70 -31.45 -24.42
CA ASP A 215 -9.20 -31.84 -23.08
C ASP A 215 -9.02 -30.81 -21.96
N THR A 216 -8.85 -29.53 -22.31
CA THR A 216 -8.79 -28.41 -21.37
C THR A 216 -10.10 -27.65 -21.27
N ARG A 217 -10.27 -26.87 -20.21
CA ARG A 217 -11.37 -25.90 -20.10
C ARG A 217 -11.34 -24.88 -21.26
N HIS A 218 -10.16 -24.54 -21.77
CA HIS A 218 -9.98 -23.58 -22.85
C HIS A 218 -10.52 -24.12 -24.19
N SER A 219 -10.25 -25.38 -24.53
CA SER A 219 -10.81 -26.00 -25.74
C SER A 219 -12.33 -26.20 -25.64
N ALA A 220 -12.86 -26.50 -24.45
CA ALA A 220 -14.31 -26.50 -24.21
C ALA A 220 -14.93 -25.10 -24.44
N ASN A 221 -14.30 -24.04 -23.92
CA ASN A 221 -14.75 -22.66 -24.14
C ASN A 221 -14.68 -22.25 -25.62
N ALA A 222 -13.60 -22.62 -26.32
CA ALA A 222 -13.44 -22.34 -27.75
C ALA A 222 -14.52 -23.06 -28.58
N THR A 223 -14.80 -24.33 -28.26
CA THR A 223 -15.88 -25.11 -28.88
C THR A 223 -17.24 -24.45 -28.67
N HIS A 224 -17.51 -23.96 -27.46
CA HIS A 224 -18.74 -23.23 -27.17
C HIS A 224 -18.84 -21.95 -28.01
N LYS A 225 -17.78 -21.15 -28.08
CA LYS A 225 -17.75 -19.90 -28.84
C LYS A 225 -17.93 -20.13 -30.35
N LEU A 226 -17.31 -21.16 -30.90
CA LEU A 226 -17.50 -21.56 -32.30
C LEU A 226 -18.94 -21.95 -32.62
N ARG A 227 -19.63 -22.66 -31.70
CA ARG A 227 -21.05 -22.98 -31.87
C ARG A 227 -21.91 -21.73 -31.81
N GLU A 228 -21.64 -20.82 -30.88
CA GLU A 228 -22.32 -19.52 -30.78
C GLU A 228 -22.21 -18.72 -32.10
N TRP A 229 -21.00 -18.60 -32.65
CA TRP A 229 -20.79 -17.93 -33.94
C TRP A 229 -21.48 -18.64 -35.11
N SER A 230 -21.44 -19.98 -35.16
CA SER A 230 -22.11 -20.77 -36.19
C SER A 230 -23.64 -20.59 -36.17
N MET A 231 -24.24 -20.59 -34.97
CA MET A 231 -25.67 -20.31 -34.80
C MET A 231 -26.02 -18.89 -35.24
N GLY A 232 -25.19 -17.89 -34.90
CA GLY A 232 -25.36 -16.51 -35.36
C GLY A 232 -25.31 -16.38 -36.89
N LEU A 233 -24.36 -17.05 -37.54
CA LEU A 233 -24.26 -17.10 -39.01
C LEU A 233 -25.49 -17.75 -39.65
N THR A 234 -25.96 -18.87 -39.09
CA THR A 234 -27.14 -19.59 -39.59
C THR A 234 -28.41 -18.73 -39.46
N HIS A 235 -28.57 -18.03 -38.33
CA HIS A 235 -29.71 -17.14 -38.11
C HIS A 235 -29.67 -15.91 -39.04
N SER A 236 -28.49 -15.32 -39.25
CA SER A 236 -28.31 -14.20 -40.18
C SER A 236 -28.61 -14.60 -41.63
N ALA A 237 -28.10 -15.74 -42.08
CA ALA A 237 -28.37 -16.27 -43.42
C ALA A 237 -29.86 -16.59 -43.61
N GLY A 238 -30.51 -17.20 -42.61
CA GLY A 238 -31.94 -17.47 -42.62
C GLY A 238 -32.80 -16.20 -42.77
N ASN A 239 -32.45 -15.14 -42.04
CA ASN A 239 -33.13 -13.83 -42.16
C ASN A 239 -32.92 -13.17 -43.53
N GLN A 240 -31.72 -13.27 -44.12
CA GLN A 240 -31.48 -12.71 -45.46
C GLN A 240 -32.26 -13.46 -46.55
N LEU A 241 -32.35 -14.79 -46.44
CA LEU A 241 -33.14 -15.63 -47.33
C LEU A 241 -34.64 -15.34 -47.23
N SER A 242 -35.18 -15.14 -46.02
CA SER A 242 -36.60 -14.78 -45.85
C SER A 242 -36.92 -13.40 -46.41
N LEU A 243 -36.04 -12.41 -46.16
CA LEU A 243 -36.15 -11.06 -46.74
C LEU A 243 -36.08 -11.07 -48.28
N ALA A 244 -35.21 -11.90 -48.86
CA ALA A 244 -35.11 -12.04 -50.31
C ALA A 244 -36.38 -12.68 -50.91
N ALA A 245 -36.90 -13.73 -50.28
CA ALA A 245 -38.13 -14.39 -50.70
C ALA A 245 -39.36 -13.47 -50.59
N GLU A 246 -39.43 -12.64 -49.55
CA GLU A 246 -40.51 -11.67 -49.37
C GLU A 246 -40.47 -10.56 -50.42
N LYS A 247 -39.27 -10.04 -50.75
CA LYS A 247 -39.10 -9.08 -51.85
C LYS A 247 -39.52 -9.66 -53.20
N GLU A 248 -39.18 -10.93 -53.46
CA GLU A 248 -39.58 -11.60 -54.69
C GLU A 248 -41.11 -11.78 -54.76
N ARG A 249 -41.76 -12.12 -53.64
CA ARG A 249 -43.22 -12.23 -53.56
C ARG A 249 -43.90 -10.90 -53.87
N LEU A 250 -43.44 -9.81 -53.23
CA LEU A 250 -43.97 -8.46 -53.45
C LEU A 250 -43.80 -8.01 -54.91
N ALA A 251 -42.65 -8.29 -55.54
CA ALA A 251 -42.41 -7.96 -56.94
C ALA A 251 -43.35 -8.71 -57.90
N ARG A 252 -43.71 -9.97 -57.60
CA ARG A 252 -44.69 -10.73 -58.37
C ARG A 252 -46.10 -10.20 -58.20
N GLU A 253 -46.52 -9.91 -56.96
CA GLU A 253 -47.81 -9.30 -56.66
C GLU A 253 -47.98 -7.94 -57.36
N GLU A 254 -46.94 -7.11 -57.37
CA GLU A 254 -46.92 -5.82 -58.07
C GLU A 254 -47.02 -6.00 -59.60
N ALA A 255 -46.29 -6.96 -60.18
CA ALA A 255 -46.36 -7.24 -61.61
C ALA A 255 -47.74 -7.74 -62.05
N GLU A 256 -48.38 -8.61 -61.26
CA GLU A 256 -49.75 -9.09 -61.50
C GLU A 256 -50.77 -7.94 -61.39
N PHE A 257 -50.62 -7.06 -60.39
CA PHE A 257 -51.47 -5.88 -60.24
C PHE A 257 -51.35 -4.93 -61.45
N LEU A 258 -50.14 -4.65 -61.91
CA LEU A 258 -49.89 -3.81 -63.08
C LEU A 258 -50.44 -4.42 -64.37
N ALA A 259 -50.35 -5.75 -64.52
CA ALA A 259 -50.93 -6.45 -65.66
C ALA A 259 -52.46 -6.35 -65.68
N LYS A 260 -53.11 -6.50 -64.52
CA LYS A 260 -54.56 -6.37 -64.37
C LYS A 260 -55.03 -4.94 -64.68
N MET A 261 -54.33 -3.93 -64.19
CA MET A 261 -54.62 -2.51 -64.48
C MET A 261 -54.48 -2.15 -65.96
N LYS A 262 -53.61 -2.83 -66.71
CA LYS A 262 -53.48 -2.65 -68.16
C LYS A 262 -54.57 -3.36 -68.96
N GLY A 263 -55.07 -4.50 -68.48
CA GLY A 263 -56.14 -5.27 -69.13
C GLY A 263 -57.54 -4.65 -68.99
N GLU A 264 -57.79 -3.88 -67.93
CA GLU A 264 -59.09 -3.21 -67.68
C GLU A 264 -59.26 -1.89 -68.46
N ASN A 265 -58.23 -1.40 -69.14
CA ASN A 265 -58.23 -0.16 -69.94
C ASN A 265 -58.22 -0.40 -71.47
N SER A 266 -58.48 -1.63 -71.92
CA SER A 266 -58.68 -1.99 -73.35
C SER A 266 -60.12 -2.41 -73.61
#